data_AF-A0A7W9N0E9-F1
#
_entry.id   AF-A0A7W9N0E9-F1
#
_cell.length_a   1.000
_cell.length_b   1.000
_cell.length_c   1.000
_cell.angle_alpha   90.00
_cell.angle_beta   90.00
_cell.angle_gamma   90.00
#
_symmetry.space_group_name_H-M   'P 1'
#
loop_
_entity.id
_entity.type
_entity.pdbx_description
1 polymer ?
#
loop_
_entity_poly.entity_id
_entity_poly.type
_entity_poly.pdbx_seq_one_letter_code
_entity_poly.pdbx_strand_id
1 'polypeptide(L)'
;MASPWVEDDELTDWEAPAAADDDGQTGTPLPYVDPEVAAELAGEGPPVWMGTRWREIEAEHQWEAWNTLRRWVDWFVAEYRLVTSVVPPCWYKHSDLTAELYAAMCMEYKVWEEQAPGLGPMMMWHPHVEMMTARLRCMVDEAGCTKIGRHKDTEAYGNRGAYELDYDETDWTRWAATEREEELIERPTEGVKYVRAKIVDSDGDVVGHSAPVGLRAPDGVQEIEAHVSVTSSTPLEPRLSVTVTSGRGGLGVEWETSTDSRSWESLEDGHPPRL
;
A
#
# COMPACT_ATOMS: atom_id res chain seq x y z
N MET A 1 8.08 -35.46 -43.05
CA MET A 1 7.00 -34.46 -42.97
C MET A 1 7.57 -33.29 -42.21
N ALA A 2 8.02 -32.27 -42.96
CA ALA A 2 8.69 -31.09 -42.42
C ALA A 2 7.63 -30.02 -42.08
N SER A 3 7.80 -29.33 -40.96
CA SER A 3 6.97 -28.19 -40.57
C SER A 3 7.16 -27.03 -41.56
N PRO A 4 6.08 -26.42 -42.07
CA PRO A 4 6.15 -25.39 -43.12
C PRO A 4 6.46 -23.97 -42.61
N TRP A 5 7.11 -23.82 -41.45
CA TRP A 5 7.28 -22.51 -40.80
C TRP A 5 8.70 -22.25 -40.25
N VAL A 6 9.73 -22.82 -40.87
CA VAL A 6 11.11 -22.35 -40.63
C VAL A 6 11.88 -22.49 -41.93
N GLU A 7 12.05 -21.38 -42.66
CA GLU A 7 13.12 -21.22 -43.65
C GLU A 7 13.84 -19.89 -43.37
N ASP A 8 15.14 -20.07 -43.09
CA ASP A 8 16.31 -19.19 -43.23
C ASP A 8 16.42 -17.84 -42.49
N ASP A 9 17.19 -17.91 -41.40
CA ASP A 9 18.47 -17.19 -41.18
C ASP A 9 18.79 -16.03 -42.17
N GLU A 10 18.42 -14.80 -41.78
CA GLU A 10 19.30 -13.64 -41.96
C GLU A 10 19.43 -12.88 -40.63
N LEU A 11 20.59 -13.06 -40.00
CA LEU A 11 21.09 -12.29 -38.88
C LEU A 11 21.26 -10.83 -39.33
N THR A 12 20.34 -9.93 -38.94
CA THR A 12 20.54 -8.49 -39.06
C THR A 12 20.94 -7.91 -37.70
N ASP A 13 22.25 -7.93 -37.50
CA ASP A 13 23.08 -7.00 -36.72
C ASP A 13 22.34 -6.11 -35.71
N TRP A 14 22.17 -6.61 -34.48
CA TRP A 14 21.70 -5.81 -33.35
C TRP A 14 22.90 -5.38 -32.48
N GLU A 15 23.76 -4.52 -33.03
CA GLU A 15 24.74 -3.75 -32.26
C GLU A 15 24.69 -2.26 -32.63
N ALA A 16 23.91 -1.50 -31.84
CA ALA A 16 24.34 -0.22 -31.25
C ALA A 16 23.24 0.30 -30.30
N PRO A 17 23.59 0.93 -29.16
CA PRO A 17 22.62 1.67 -28.37
C PRO A 17 22.10 2.82 -29.23
N ALA A 18 20.77 2.97 -29.29
CA ALA A 18 20.16 4.16 -29.87
C ALA A 18 20.80 5.39 -29.22
N ALA A 19 21.54 6.14 -30.02
CA ALA A 19 21.97 7.47 -29.64
C ALA A 19 20.71 8.25 -29.25
N ALA A 20 20.82 9.02 -28.16
CA ALA A 20 19.79 9.96 -27.78
C ALA A 20 19.74 11.08 -28.83
N ASP A 21 19.01 10.83 -29.91
CA ASP A 21 18.47 11.88 -30.76
C ASP A 21 17.22 12.40 -30.03
N ASP A 22 17.45 13.41 -29.19
CA ASP A 22 16.46 14.36 -28.68
C ASP A 22 15.97 15.22 -29.86
N ASP A 23 15.29 14.56 -30.79
CA ASP A 23 14.50 15.20 -31.82
C ASP A 23 13.17 15.48 -31.15
N GLY A 24 12.90 16.73 -30.78
CA GLY A 24 11.64 17.21 -30.18
C GLY A 24 10.40 16.95 -31.04
N GLN A 25 10.09 15.69 -31.31
CA GLN A 25 8.99 15.19 -32.09
C GLN A 25 7.79 15.09 -31.15
N THR A 26 7.20 16.27 -30.94
CA THR A 26 5.81 16.41 -30.56
C THR A 26 4.98 15.53 -31.50
N GLY A 27 4.20 14.62 -30.92
CA GLY A 27 3.33 13.71 -31.68
C GLY A 27 2.51 14.47 -32.71
N THR A 28 2.15 13.78 -33.81
CA THR A 28 1.30 14.32 -34.87
C THR A 28 0.15 15.13 -34.25
N PRO A 29 0.07 16.46 -34.48
CA PRO A 29 -1.00 17.25 -33.88
C PRO A 29 -2.32 16.68 -34.35
N LEU A 30 -3.20 16.33 -33.40
CA LEU A 30 -4.57 15.97 -33.73
C LEU A 30 -5.16 17.08 -34.63
N PRO A 31 -5.97 16.74 -35.65
CA PRO A 31 -6.64 17.75 -36.45
C PRO A 31 -7.37 18.71 -35.50
N TYR A 32 -7.23 20.01 -35.73
CA TYR A 32 -7.82 21.07 -34.90
C TYR A 32 -9.25 20.70 -34.50
N VAL A 33 -9.45 20.43 -33.21
CA VAL A 33 -10.77 20.26 -32.61
C VAL A 33 -11.17 21.64 -32.11
N ASP A 34 -12.33 22.11 -32.59
CA ASP A 34 -12.91 23.37 -32.13
C ASP A 34 -13.04 23.35 -30.59
N PRO A 35 -12.66 24.40 -29.85
CA PRO A 35 -12.75 24.44 -28.39
C PRO A 35 -14.15 24.15 -27.83
N GLU A 36 -15.20 24.50 -28.58
CA GLU A 36 -16.60 24.22 -28.21
C GLU A 36 -16.92 22.73 -28.41
N VAL A 37 -16.40 22.15 -29.49
CA VAL A 37 -16.48 20.69 -29.76
C VAL A 37 -15.59 19.90 -28.80
N ALA A 38 -14.43 20.43 -28.38
CA ALA A 38 -13.57 19.86 -27.36
C ALA A 38 -14.21 19.95 -25.96
N ALA A 39 -14.99 21.00 -25.69
CA ALA A 39 -15.78 21.14 -24.46
C ALA A 39 -17.04 20.26 -24.46
N GLU A 40 -17.67 20.02 -25.61
CA GLU A 40 -18.75 19.03 -25.75
C GLU A 40 -18.23 17.58 -25.75
N LEU A 41 -17.04 17.32 -26.32
CA LEU A 41 -16.36 16.00 -26.31
C LEU A 41 -15.71 15.68 -24.96
N ALA A 42 -15.30 16.70 -24.21
CA ALA A 42 -15.05 16.60 -22.77
C ALA A 42 -16.41 16.49 -22.07
N GLY A 43 -17.17 15.46 -22.44
CA GLY A 43 -18.54 15.22 -22.03
C GLY A 43 -18.71 15.45 -20.55
N GLU A 44 -19.90 15.92 -20.18
CA GLU A 44 -20.35 16.06 -18.78
C GLU A 44 -19.68 14.98 -17.95
N GLY A 45 -18.77 15.41 -17.07
CA GLY A 45 -17.99 14.50 -16.23
C GLY A 45 -18.92 13.55 -15.48
N PRO A 46 -18.37 12.54 -14.78
CA PRO A 46 -19.21 11.65 -14.00
C PRO A 46 -20.17 12.46 -13.14
N PRO A 47 -21.44 12.02 -12.99
CA PRO A 47 -22.40 12.72 -12.14
C PRO A 47 -21.78 13.01 -10.78
N VAL A 48 -22.08 14.18 -10.20
CA VAL A 48 -21.41 14.67 -8.98
C VAL A 48 -21.47 13.70 -7.79
N TRP A 49 -22.47 12.82 -7.77
CA TRP A 49 -22.65 11.79 -6.75
C TRP A 49 -21.80 10.52 -6.98
N MET A 50 -21.19 10.35 -8.15
CA MET A 50 -20.39 9.17 -8.50
C MET A 50 -19.07 9.15 -7.71
N GLY A 51 -18.77 8.05 -7.03
CA GLY A 51 -17.60 7.92 -6.16
C GLY A 51 -17.77 8.49 -4.74
N THR A 52 -18.90 9.15 -4.44
CA THR A 52 -19.27 9.52 -3.07
C THR A 52 -19.77 8.29 -2.31
N ARG A 53 -19.58 8.20 -0.99
CA ARG A 53 -20.14 7.06 -0.24
C ARG A 53 -21.65 7.02 -0.43
N TRP A 54 -22.21 5.84 -0.73
CA TRP A 54 -23.64 5.69 -1.01
C TRP A 54 -24.56 6.35 0.03
N ARG A 55 -24.19 6.27 1.33
CA ARG A 55 -24.95 6.85 2.46
C ARG A 55 -24.83 8.36 2.56
N GLU A 56 -23.86 8.95 1.88
CA GLU A 56 -23.53 10.38 1.90
C GLU A 56 -24.00 11.10 0.63
N ILE A 57 -24.65 10.39 -0.32
CA ILE A 57 -25.25 11.02 -1.51
C ILE A 57 -26.37 11.96 -1.09
N GLU A 58 -26.24 13.23 -1.48
CA GLU A 58 -27.19 14.28 -1.17
C GLU A 58 -28.60 13.97 -1.69
N ALA A 59 -29.61 14.40 -0.94
CA ALA A 59 -31.00 14.03 -1.19
C ALA A 59 -31.50 14.36 -2.61
N GLU A 60 -31.01 15.45 -3.20
CA GLU A 60 -31.36 15.87 -4.56
C GLU A 60 -30.85 14.93 -5.65
N HIS A 61 -29.74 14.23 -5.39
CA HIS A 61 -29.11 13.30 -6.32
C HIS A 61 -29.53 11.84 -6.12
N GLN A 62 -30.14 11.51 -4.97
CA GLN A 62 -30.50 10.13 -4.63
C GLN A 62 -31.39 9.48 -5.68
N TRP A 63 -32.39 10.19 -6.20
CA TRP A 63 -33.30 9.63 -7.19
C TRP A 63 -32.58 9.21 -8.47
N GLU A 64 -31.68 10.07 -8.96
CA GLU A 64 -30.86 9.78 -10.13
C GLU A 64 -29.91 8.60 -9.85
N ALA A 65 -29.19 8.65 -8.74
CA ALA A 65 -28.25 7.61 -8.34
C ALA A 65 -28.92 6.23 -8.23
N TRP A 66 -30.12 6.14 -7.64
CA TRP A 66 -30.90 4.91 -7.57
C TRP A 66 -31.28 4.36 -8.94
N ASN A 67 -31.73 5.22 -9.86
CA ASN A 67 -32.11 4.80 -11.20
C ASN A 67 -30.90 4.38 -12.04
N THR A 68 -29.78 5.07 -11.91
CA THR A 68 -28.53 4.71 -12.58
C THR A 68 -27.99 3.39 -12.06
N LEU A 69 -27.93 3.21 -10.73
CA LEU A 69 -27.53 1.95 -10.12
C LEU A 69 -28.43 0.80 -10.56
N ARG A 70 -29.75 1.01 -10.61
CA ARG A 70 -30.69 -0.03 -11.08
C ARG A 70 -30.38 -0.48 -12.51
N ARG A 71 -30.21 0.47 -13.45
CA ARG A 71 -29.88 0.14 -14.85
C ARG A 71 -28.56 -0.61 -14.95
N TRP A 72 -27.59 -0.18 -14.16
CA TRP A 72 -26.29 -0.83 -14.09
C TRP A 72 -26.39 -2.27 -13.55
N VAL A 73 -27.13 -2.49 -12.47
CA VAL A 73 -27.36 -3.84 -11.92
C VAL A 73 -28.10 -4.72 -12.92
N ASP A 74 -29.09 -4.19 -13.65
CA ASP A 74 -29.80 -4.93 -14.69
C ASP A 74 -28.83 -5.41 -15.80
N TRP A 75 -27.91 -4.56 -16.25
CA TRP A 75 -26.82 -4.94 -17.16
C TRP A 75 -25.91 -6.00 -16.53
N PHE A 76 -25.43 -5.76 -15.32
CA PHE A 76 -24.47 -6.61 -14.63
C PHE A 76 -25.02 -8.04 -14.45
N VAL A 77 -26.29 -8.16 -14.07
CA VAL A 77 -26.99 -9.45 -13.96
C VAL A 77 -27.11 -10.14 -15.32
N ALA A 78 -27.46 -9.39 -16.38
CA ALA A 78 -27.60 -9.94 -17.73
C ALA A 78 -26.26 -10.42 -18.31
N GLU A 79 -25.21 -9.63 -18.15
CA GLU A 79 -23.87 -9.88 -18.70
C GLU A 79 -23.20 -11.09 -18.03
N TYR A 80 -23.17 -11.08 -16.69
CA TYR A 80 -22.53 -12.15 -15.91
C TYR A 80 -23.47 -13.30 -15.55
N ARG A 81 -24.71 -13.28 -16.07
CA ARG A 81 -25.74 -14.31 -15.86
C ARG A 81 -25.95 -14.64 -14.39
N LEU A 82 -26.04 -13.60 -13.56
CA LEU A 82 -26.14 -13.74 -12.12
C LEU A 82 -27.51 -14.30 -11.73
N VAL A 83 -27.49 -15.22 -10.76
CA VAL A 83 -28.70 -15.85 -10.22
C VAL A 83 -29.17 -15.13 -8.96
N THR A 84 -30.38 -15.42 -8.51
CA THR A 84 -31.01 -14.81 -7.32
C THR A 84 -30.29 -15.12 -6.00
N SER A 85 -29.38 -16.10 -5.98
CA SER A 85 -28.47 -16.34 -4.86
C SER A 85 -27.25 -15.41 -4.85
N VAL A 86 -27.06 -14.59 -5.89
CA VAL A 86 -26.03 -13.54 -5.96
C VAL A 86 -26.67 -12.16 -5.85
N VAL A 87 -27.69 -11.89 -6.68
CA VAL A 87 -28.41 -10.61 -6.69
C VAL A 87 -29.91 -10.91 -6.57
N PRO A 88 -30.52 -10.80 -5.37
CA PRO A 88 -31.92 -11.10 -5.16
C PRO A 88 -32.80 -9.95 -5.69
N PRO A 89 -34.08 -10.19 -6.04
CA PRO A 89 -34.99 -9.13 -6.48
C PRO A 89 -35.20 -8.00 -5.46
N CYS A 90 -34.91 -8.26 -4.18
CA CYS A 90 -35.00 -7.30 -3.10
C CYS A 90 -33.64 -6.63 -2.76
N TRP A 91 -32.62 -6.73 -3.62
CA TRP A 91 -31.27 -6.21 -3.35
C TRP A 91 -31.26 -4.76 -2.86
N TYR A 92 -32.12 -3.90 -3.40
CA TYR A 92 -32.25 -2.48 -3.05
C TYR A 92 -32.75 -2.23 -1.61
N LYS A 93 -33.25 -3.26 -0.93
CA LYS A 93 -33.67 -3.21 0.48
C LYS A 93 -32.56 -3.64 1.44
N HIS A 94 -31.42 -4.08 0.92
CA HIS A 94 -30.27 -4.53 1.68
C HIS A 94 -29.12 -3.53 1.48
N SER A 95 -28.78 -2.81 2.55
CA SER A 95 -27.81 -1.70 2.48
C SER A 95 -26.39 -2.17 2.17
N ASP A 96 -26.04 -3.36 2.61
CA ASP A 96 -24.78 -4.06 2.32
C ASP A 96 -24.68 -4.45 0.84
N LEU A 97 -25.71 -5.10 0.29
CA LEU A 97 -25.78 -5.43 -1.15
C LEU A 97 -25.73 -4.16 -2.00
N THR A 98 -26.49 -3.13 -1.62
CA THR A 98 -26.53 -1.87 -2.34
C THR A 98 -25.16 -1.18 -2.35
N ALA A 99 -24.46 -1.16 -1.20
CA ALA A 99 -23.13 -0.56 -1.11
C ALA A 99 -22.09 -1.31 -1.94
N GLU A 100 -22.13 -2.64 -1.93
CA GLU A 100 -21.24 -3.50 -2.73
C GLU A 100 -21.45 -3.29 -4.24
N LEU A 101 -22.70 -3.31 -4.69
CA LEU A 101 -23.06 -3.09 -6.10
C LEU A 101 -22.71 -1.68 -6.57
N TYR A 102 -22.92 -0.66 -5.73
CA TYR A 102 -22.55 0.71 -6.04
C TYR A 102 -21.02 0.89 -6.14
N ALA A 103 -20.24 0.27 -5.24
CA ALA A 103 -18.79 0.29 -5.33
C ALA A 103 -18.28 -0.36 -6.62
N ALA A 104 -18.94 -1.44 -7.06
CA ALA A 104 -18.61 -2.10 -8.32
C ALA A 104 -18.94 -1.24 -9.54
N MET A 105 -20.10 -0.57 -9.56
CA MET A 105 -20.42 0.42 -10.61
C MET A 105 -19.35 1.52 -10.69
N CYS A 106 -18.87 2.02 -9.53
CA CYS A 106 -17.79 3.01 -9.50
C CYS A 106 -16.48 2.47 -10.06
N MET A 107 -16.14 1.21 -9.76
CA MET A 107 -14.94 0.56 -10.27
C MET A 107 -15.02 0.31 -11.79
N GLU A 108 -16.17 -0.13 -12.29
CA GLU A 108 -16.37 -0.27 -13.74
C GLU A 108 -16.20 1.09 -14.41
N TYR A 109 -16.88 2.14 -13.94
CA TYR A 109 -16.70 3.48 -14.50
C TYR A 109 -15.21 3.90 -14.50
N LYS A 110 -14.50 3.69 -13.39
CA LYS A 110 -13.06 3.99 -13.27
C LYS A 110 -12.21 3.25 -14.31
N VAL A 111 -12.54 2.00 -14.62
CA VAL A 111 -11.74 1.14 -15.48
C VAL A 111 -11.97 1.44 -16.97
N TRP A 112 -13.17 1.90 -17.36
CA TRP A 112 -13.51 2.14 -18.77
C TRP A 112 -13.56 3.62 -19.15
N GLU A 113 -14.12 4.48 -18.30
CA GLU A 113 -14.45 5.88 -18.66
C GLU A 113 -13.34 6.88 -18.29
N GLU A 114 -12.32 6.49 -17.52
CA GLU A 114 -11.18 7.37 -17.18
C GLU A 114 -10.12 7.53 -18.29
N GLN A 115 -10.49 7.26 -19.55
CA GLN A 115 -9.81 7.73 -20.77
C GLN A 115 -8.35 7.29 -21.01
N ALA A 116 -8.01 6.04 -20.73
CA ALA A 116 -6.86 5.40 -21.37
C ALA A 116 -7.15 3.92 -21.71
N PRO A 117 -6.95 3.47 -22.96
CA PRO A 117 -6.91 2.05 -23.27
C PRO A 117 -5.83 1.39 -22.40
N GLY A 118 -6.25 0.51 -21.51
CA GLY A 118 -5.37 -0.10 -20.52
C GLY A 118 -5.78 -1.51 -20.20
N LEU A 119 -4.94 -2.21 -19.42
CA LEU A 119 -5.22 -3.56 -18.96
C LEU A 119 -6.16 -3.60 -17.74
N GLY A 120 -6.69 -2.44 -17.30
CA GLY A 120 -7.58 -2.30 -16.15
C GLY A 120 -8.78 -3.27 -16.16
N PRO A 121 -9.49 -3.47 -17.30
CA PRO A 121 -10.56 -4.45 -17.38
C PRO A 121 -10.12 -5.86 -16.99
N MET A 122 -8.97 -6.30 -17.51
CA MET A 122 -8.48 -7.66 -17.29
C MET A 122 -7.83 -7.82 -15.92
N MET A 123 -7.10 -6.80 -15.45
CA MET A 123 -6.27 -6.88 -14.25
C MET A 123 -7.00 -6.45 -12.98
N MET A 124 -8.05 -5.61 -13.10
CA MET A 124 -8.81 -5.12 -11.94
C MET A 124 -10.26 -5.56 -12.01
N TRP A 125 -11.00 -5.23 -13.07
CA TRP A 125 -12.45 -5.48 -13.07
C TRP A 125 -12.82 -6.96 -12.96
N HIS A 126 -12.41 -7.80 -13.92
CA HIS A 126 -12.84 -9.18 -13.97
C HIS A 126 -12.43 -10.00 -12.72
N PRO A 127 -11.21 -9.85 -12.17
CA PRO A 127 -10.87 -10.45 -10.88
C PRO A 127 -11.79 -10.00 -9.75
N HIS A 128 -12.10 -8.70 -9.68
CA HIS A 128 -12.99 -8.17 -8.65
C HIS A 128 -14.45 -8.60 -8.84
N VAL A 129 -14.91 -8.86 -10.06
CA VAL A 129 -16.25 -9.42 -10.31
C VAL A 129 -16.41 -10.80 -9.68
N GLU A 130 -15.40 -11.66 -9.79
CA GLU A 130 -15.43 -12.99 -9.14
C GLU A 130 -15.47 -12.85 -7.62
N MET A 131 -14.57 -12.02 -7.07
CA MET A 131 -14.48 -11.79 -5.62
C MET A 131 -15.76 -11.16 -5.05
N MET A 132 -16.33 -10.19 -5.76
CA MET A 132 -17.60 -9.55 -5.40
C MET A 132 -18.74 -10.56 -5.46
N THR A 133 -18.82 -11.38 -6.52
CA THR A 133 -19.86 -12.40 -6.64
C THR A 133 -19.84 -13.37 -5.45
N ALA A 134 -18.65 -13.73 -4.97
CA ALA A 134 -18.51 -14.53 -3.76
C ALA A 134 -19.03 -13.80 -2.51
N ARG A 135 -18.68 -12.52 -2.31
CA ARG A 135 -19.18 -11.70 -1.19
C ARG A 135 -20.70 -11.53 -1.23
N LEU A 136 -21.25 -11.19 -2.39
CA LEU A 136 -22.69 -11.05 -2.62
C LEU A 136 -23.43 -12.34 -2.26
N ARG A 137 -22.90 -13.51 -2.65
CA ARG A 137 -23.50 -14.79 -2.25
C ARG A 137 -23.58 -14.97 -0.74
N CYS A 138 -22.52 -14.63 0.00
CA CYS A 138 -22.53 -14.70 1.45
C CYS A 138 -23.57 -13.74 2.05
N MET A 139 -23.60 -12.49 1.60
CA MET A 139 -24.57 -11.48 2.06
C MET A 139 -26.02 -11.92 1.79
N VAL A 140 -26.31 -12.48 0.62
CA VAL A 140 -27.65 -13.01 0.27
C VAL A 140 -28.00 -14.23 1.11
N ASP A 141 -27.04 -15.12 1.37
CA ASP A 141 -27.24 -16.31 2.20
C ASP A 141 -27.59 -15.95 3.65
N GLU A 142 -26.87 -14.97 4.20
CA GLU A 142 -27.07 -14.39 5.54
C GLU A 142 -28.41 -13.64 5.64
N ALA A 143 -28.75 -12.84 4.62
CA ALA A 143 -30.05 -12.16 4.55
C ALA A 143 -31.22 -13.15 4.49
N GLY A 144 -31.01 -14.36 3.93
CA GLY A 144 -31.98 -15.45 3.92
C GLY A 144 -33.22 -15.23 3.04
N CYS A 145 -33.30 -14.10 2.33
CA CYS A 145 -34.47 -13.70 1.53
C CYS A 145 -34.81 -14.71 0.43
N THR A 146 -33.79 -15.17 -0.31
CA THR A 146 -33.94 -16.13 -1.40
C THR A 146 -34.40 -17.51 -0.90
N LYS A 147 -33.98 -17.93 0.31
CA LYS A 147 -34.41 -19.20 0.92
C LYS A 147 -35.87 -19.18 1.35
N ILE A 148 -36.34 -18.04 1.86
CA ILE A 148 -37.70 -17.86 2.36
C ILE A 148 -38.69 -17.56 1.21
N GLY A 149 -38.20 -17.10 0.04
CA GLY A 149 -39.02 -16.56 -1.06
C GLY A 149 -39.65 -15.19 -0.74
N ARG A 150 -39.24 -14.66 0.41
CA ARG A 150 -39.51 -13.40 1.10
C ARG A 150 -38.50 -12.29 0.96
N HIS A 151 -38.87 -11.00 0.95
CA HIS A 151 -37.99 -10.05 1.62
C HIS A 151 -37.97 -10.34 3.13
N LYS A 152 -36.78 -10.34 3.75
CA LYS A 152 -36.54 -10.42 5.18
C LYS A 152 -35.66 -9.22 5.53
N ASP A 153 -36.09 -8.40 6.48
CA ASP A 153 -35.26 -7.31 6.96
C ASP A 153 -34.00 -7.87 7.64
N THR A 154 -32.86 -7.25 7.37
CA THR A 154 -31.58 -7.68 7.93
C THR A 154 -31.66 -7.54 9.46
N GLU A 155 -31.59 -8.66 10.18
CA GLU A 155 -31.49 -8.66 11.65
C GLU A 155 -30.10 -8.12 12.00
N ALA A 156 -30.00 -6.83 12.35
CA ALA A 156 -28.72 -6.19 12.62
C ALA A 156 -27.97 -6.92 13.75
N TYR A 157 -28.63 -7.12 14.91
CA TYR A 157 -28.03 -7.77 16.09
C TYR A 157 -29.09 -8.53 16.92
N GLY A 158 -29.86 -9.42 16.28
CA GLY A 158 -30.94 -10.17 16.92
C GLY A 158 -32.13 -9.27 17.28
N ASN A 159 -32.44 -9.12 18.57
CA ASN A 159 -33.49 -8.20 19.03
C ASN A 159 -33.02 -6.74 19.19
N ARG A 160 -31.75 -6.45 18.90
CA ARG A 160 -31.13 -5.13 19.06
C ARG A 160 -30.94 -4.45 17.70
N GLY A 161 -31.21 -3.15 17.68
CA GLY A 161 -30.91 -2.28 16.54
C GLY A 161 -29.40 -2.11 16.31
N ALA A 162 -29.01 -1.65 15.12
CA ALA A 162 -27.60 -1.47 14.76
C ALA A 162 -26.82 -0.55 15.72
N TYR A 163 -27.50 0.47 16.24
CA TYR A 163 -26.95 1.44 17.18
C TYR A 163 -27.15 1.04 18.65
N GLU A 164 -27.75 -0.13 18.91
CA GLU A 164 -27.96 -0.68 20.26
C GLU A 164 -26.90 -1.73 20.63
N LEU A 165 -25.87 -1.88 19.79
CA LEU A 165 -24.63 -2.52 20.20
C LEU A 165 -23.98 -1.68 21.29
N ASP A 166 -24.32 -2.00 22.53
CA ASP A 166 -23.72 -1.40 23.71
C ASP A 166 -22.24 -1.81 23.78
N TYR A 167 -21.35 -0.84 23.62
CA TYR A 167 -19.93 -0.96 23.95
C TYR A 167 -19.67 -0.07 25.17
N ASP A 168 -18.70 -0.44 26.00
CA ASP A 168 -18.36 0.36 27.18
C ASP A 168 -17.85 1.74 26.74
N GLU A 169 -18.72 2.76 26.82
CA GLU A 169 -18.41 4.14 26.41
C GLU A 169 -17.27 4.74 27.24
N THR A 170 -17.13 4.30 28.50
CA THR A 170 -16.06 4.77 29.38
C THR A 170 -14.73 4.17 28.96
N ASP A 171 -14.71 2.87 28.65
CA ASP A 171 -13.52 2.20 28.12
C ASP A 171 -13.14 2.75 26.74
N TRP A 172 -14.12 2.96 25.85
CA TRP A 172 -13.89 3.62 24.56
C TRP A 172 -13.27 5.00 24.74
N THR A 173 -13.81 5.83 25.64
CA THR A 173 -13.30 7.20 25.84
C THR A 173 -11.87 7.16 26.39
N ARG A 174 -11.58 6.26 27.33
CA ARG A 174 -10.24 6.05 27.85
C ARG A 174 -9.27 5.61 26.75
N TRP A 175 -9.69 4.68 25.91
CA TRP A 175 -8.88 4.18 24.80
C TRP A 175 -8.63 5.25 23.74
N ALA A 176 -9.69 5.95 23.32
CA ALA A 176 -9.63 7.01 22.32
C ALA A 176 -8.78 8.20 22.78
N ALA A 177 -8.79 8.51 24.08
CA ALA A 177 -7.96 9.55 24.69
C ALA A 177 -6.56 9.06 25.09
N THR A 178 -6.16 7.82 24.75
CA THR A 178 -4.82 7.34 25.06
C THR A 178 -3.79 7.99 24.15
N GLU A 179 -3.04 8.93 24.71
CA GLU A 179 -1.88 9.54 24.05
C GLU A 179 -0.61 8.72 24.33
N ARG A 180 0.29 8.66 23.34
CA ARG A 180 1.59 8.01 23.46
C ARG A 180 2.67 8.98 23.02
N GLU A 181 3.67 9.14 23.87
CA GLU A 181 4.84 9.98 23.62
C GLU A 181 6.09 9.15 23.87
N GLU A 182 7.10 9.35 23.02
CA GLU A 182 8.41 8.72 23.13
C GLU A 182 9.47 9.81 23.20
N GLU A 183 10.39 9.69 24.17
CA GLU A 183 11.48 10.64 24.36
C GLU A 183 12.81 9.90 24.33
N LEU A 184 13.78 10.41 23.57
CA LEU A 184 15.11 9.85 23.50
C LEU A 184 15.95 10.37 24.67
N ILE A 185 16.34 9.45 25.56
CA ILE A 185 17.12 9.80 26.75
C ILE A 185 18.52 9.21 26.63
N GLU A 186 19.53 10.07 26.74
CA GLU A 186 20.92 9.64 26.83
C GLU A 186 21.14 8.73 28.03
N ARG A 187 21.72 7.56 27.75
CA ARG A 187 22.10 6.54 28.73
C ARG A 187 23.30 7.06 29.55
N PRO A 188 23.33 6.84 30.88
CA PRO A 188 24.47 7.25 31.68
C PRO A 188 25.73 6.47 31.30
N THR A 189 26.90 7.09 31.49
CA THR A 189 28.21 6.45 31.30
C THR A 189 28.59 5.53 32.47
N GLU A 190 28.04 5.78 33.66
CA GLU A 190 28.28 4.98 34.87
C GLU A 190 27.00 4.87 35.72
N GLY A 191 26.78 3.72 36.36
CA GLY A 191 25.66 3.50 37.28
C GLY A 191 24.29 3.38 36.61
N VAL A 192 23.24 3.86 37.29
CA VAL A 192 21.83 3.81 36.83
C VAL A 192 21.21 5.21 36.89
N LYS A 193 20.63 5.67 35.79
CA LYS A 193 19.84 6.91 35.69
C LYS A 193 18.35 6.57 35.77
N TYR A 194 17.67 7.03 36.81
CA TYR A 194 16.23 6.83 36.96
C TYR A 194 15.45 7.93 36.27
N VAL A 195 14.45 7.56 35.47
CA VAL A 195 13.56 8.46 34.75
C VAL A 195 12.12 8.08 35.06
N ARG A 196 11.23 9.06 35.21
CA ARG A 196 9.78 8.85 35.27
C ARG A 196 9.07 9.99 34.56
N ALA A 197 7.88 9.73 34.04
CA ALA A 197 7.01 10.76 33.51
C ALA A 197 6.26 11.45 34.66
N LYS A 198 6.06 12.76 34.51
CA LYS A 198 5.19 13.58 35.34
C LYS A 198 3.99 13.95 34.49
N ILE A 199 2.79 13.59 34.92
CA ILE A 199 1.55 13.96 34.24
C ILE A 199 1.07 15.28 34.83
N VAL A 200 0.85 16.28 33.97
CA VAL A 200 0.31 17.59 34.31
C VAL A 200 -1.01 17.81 33.58
N ASP A 201 -1.93 18.55 34.16
CA ASP A 201 -3.16 18.98 33.49
C ASP A 201 -2.97 20.29 32.69
N SER A 202 -4.05 20.80 32.11
CA SER A 202 -4.06 22.03 31.30
C SER A 202 -3.69 23.29 32.09
N ASP A 203 -3.89 23.28 33.41
CA ASP A 203 -3.56 24.40 34.30
C ASP A 203 -2.12 24.30 34.82
N GLY A 204 -1.41 23.21 34.49
CA GLY A 204 -0.04 22.93 34.90
C GLY A 204 0.08 22.21 36.24
N ASP A 205 -1.05 21.83 36.85
CA ASP A 205 -1.08 21.11 38.11
C ASP A 205 -0.71 19.64 37.93
N VAL A 206 -0.08 19.06 38.95
CA VAL A 206 0.46 17.70 38.87
C VAL A 206 -0.60 16.68 39.22
N VAL A 207 -1.07 15.94 38.22
CA VAL A 207 -2.13 14.94 38.40
C VAL A 207 -1.59 13.53 38.66
N GLY A 208 -0.32 13.26 38.31
CA GLY A 208 0.26 11.95 38.56
C GLY A 208 1.73 11.80 38.17
N HIS A 209 2.27 10.61 38.48
CA HIS A 209 3.62 10.20 38.06
C HIS A 209 3.56 8.75 37.56
N SER A 210 4.39 8.42 36.57
CA SER A 210 4.63 7.03 36.19
C SER A 210 5.49 6.31 37.23
N ALA A 211 5.50 4.98 37.16
CA ALA A 211 6.56 4.21 37.78
C ALA A 211 7.92 4.62 37.17
N PRO A 212 9.00 4.75 37.98
CA PRO A 212 10.31 5.06 37.46
C PRO A 212 10.93 3.87 36.74
N VAL A 213 11.68 4.17 35.68
CA VAL A 213 12.50 3.23 34.92
C VAL A 213 13.97 3.57 35.14
N GLY A 214 14.81 2.56 35.38
CA GLY A 214 16.26 2.72 35.55
C GLY A 214 17.00 2.40 34.25
N LEU A 215 17.65 3.39 33.65
CA LEU A 215 18.57 3.22 32.53
C LEU A 215 19.97 2.93 33.07
N ARG A 216 20.44 1.69 32.97
CA ARG A 216 21.79 1.30 33.38
C ARG A 216 22.82 1.69 32.31
N ALA A 217 24.02 2.07 32.73
CA ALA A 217 25.17 2.18 31.84
C ALA A 217 25.35 0.88 31.04
N PRO A 218 25.73 0.95 29.76
CA PRO A 218 26.00 -0.26 28.99
C PRO A 218 27.16 -1.02 29.64
N ASP A 219 27.05 -2.35 29.73
CA ASP A 219 28.19 -3.18 30.05
C ASP A 219 29.22 -2.99 28.92
N GLY A 220 30.39 -2.48 29.26
CA GLY A 220 31.43 -2.21 28.28
C GLY A 220 31.92 -3.52 27.68
N VAL A 221 31.42 -3.89 26.49
CA VAL A 221 32.04 -4.94 25.70
C VAL A 221 33.33 -4.37 25.12
N GLN A 222 34.45 -4.63 25.79
CA GLN A 222 35.78 -4.21 25.36
C GLN A 222 36.40 -5.16 24.33
N GLU A 223 35.69 -6.22 23.96
CA GLU A 223 36.18 -7.18 22.98
C GLU A 223 36.19 -6.55 21.58
N ILE A 224 37.37 -6.59 20.97
CA ILE A 224 37.62 -6.14 19.60
C ILE A 224 38.15 -7.35 18.86
N GLU A 225 37.40 -7.80 17.86
CA GLU A 225 37.82 -8.86 16.95
C GLU A 225 38.01 -8.26 15.56
N ALA A 226 39.17 -8.51 14.95
CA ALA A 226 39.46 -8.09 13.59
C ALA A 226 39.81 -9.31 12.75
N HIS A 227 39.13 -9.46 11.61
CA HIS A 227 39.39 -10.53 10.65
C HIS A 227 39.69 -9.93 9.29
N VAL A 228 40.86 -10.26 8.74
CA VAL A 228 41.26 -9.89 7.38
C VAL A 228 40.99 -11.07 6.45
N SER A 229 40.31 -10.80 5.34
CA SER A 229 39.97 -11.81 4.33
C SER A 229 40.36 -11.34 2.93
N VAL A 230 40.71 -12.29 2.05
CA VAL A 230 40.96 -12.01 0.64
C VAL A 230 39.64 -12.07 -0.11
N THR A 231 39.21 -10.94 -0.69
CA THR A 231 37.96 -10.85 -1.46
C THR A 231 38.19 -10.99 -2.96
N SER A 232 39.42 -10.78 -3.43
CA SER A 232 39.82 -11.04 -4.82
C SER A 232 41.27 -11.50 -4.85
N SER A 233 41.54 -12.58 -5.58
CA SER A 233 42.88 -13.15 -5.77
C SER A 233 43.47 -12.85 -7.15
N THR A 234 43.05 -11.76 -7.78
CA THR A 234 43.57 -11.36 -9.10
C THR A 234 45.09 -11.23 -9.01
N PRO A 235 45.88 -11.88 -9.90
CA PRO A 235 47.33 -12.00 -9.73
C PRO A 235 48.08 -10.66 -9.62
N LEU A 236 47.55 -9.61 -10.23
CA LEU A 236 48.18 -8.28 -10.24
C LEU A 236 47.52 -7.29 -9.27
N GLU A 237 46.30 -7.58 -8.80
CA GLU A 237 45.50 -6.66 -7.96
C GLU A 237 44.63 -7.46 -6.96
N PRO A 238 45.25 -8.15 -5.98
CA PRO A 238 44.49 -8.81 -4.95
C PRO A 238 43.76 -7.77 -4.09
N ARG A 239 42.55 -8.08 -3.67
CA ARG A 239 41.77 -7.23 -2.76
C ARG A 239 41.60 -7.91 -1.42
N LEU A 240 41.84 -7.14 -0.38
CA LEU A 240 41.65 -7.52 1.00
C LEU A 240 40.49 -6.73 1.57
N SER A 241 39.73 -7.34 2.47
CA SER A 241 38.78 -6.65 3.32
C SER A 241 39.10 -6.96 4.77
N VAL A 242 38.81 -6.00 5.66
CA VAL A 242 38.84 -6.23 7.10
C VAL A 242 37.42 -6.09 7.64
N THR A 243 37.04 -7.02 8.50
CA THR A 243 35.83 -6.92 9.32
C THR A 243 36.28 -6.69 10.75
N VAL A 244 35.85 -5.58 11.34
CA VAL A 244 36.09 -5.26 12.75
C VAL A 244 34.77 -5.36 13.50
N THR A 245 34.70 -6.28 14.46
CA THR A 245 33.57 -6.42 15.40
C THR A 245 34.02 -5.83 16.73
N SER A 246 33.31 -4.81 17.22
CA SER A 246 33.68 -4.11 18.45
C SER A 246 32.47 -3.54 19.17
N GLY A 247 32.48 -3.61 20.52
CA GLY A 247 31.54 -2.87 21.38
C GLY A 247 31.92 -1.41 21.63
N ARG A 248 33.10 -0.98 21.16
CA ARG A 248 33.64 0.38 21.25
C ARG A 248 33.57 1.09 19.89
N GLY A 249 33.02 2.30 19.86
CA GLY A 249 33.02 3.18 18.69
C GLY A 249 34.31 3.98 18.53
N GLY A 250 34.49 4.61 17.35
CA GLY A 250 35.64 5.48 17.06
C GLY A 250 36.95 4.75 16.78
N LEU A 251 36.90 3.50 16.33
CA LEU A 251 38.08 2.75 15.88
C LEU A 251 38.41 3.12 14.44
N GLY A 252 39.69 3.38 14.16
CA GLY A 252 40.24 3.48 12.81
C GLY A 252 40.89 2.16 12.40
N VAL A 253 40.93 1.89 11.09
CA VAL A 253 41.69 0.78 10.51
C VAL A 253 42.89 1.37 9.79
N GLU A 254 44.08 0.92 10.18
CA GLU A 254 45.33 1.18 9.46
C GLU A 254 45.87 -0.16 8.97
N TRP A 255 46.43 -0.18 7.76
CA TRP A 255 47.01 -1.38 7.18
C TRP A 255 48.52 -1.38 7.41
N GLU A 256 49.06 -2.53 7.75
CA GLU A 256 50.51 -2.74 7.88
C GLU A 256 50.94 -3.87 6.96
N THR A 257 52.18 -3.80 6.48
CA THR A 257 52.81 -4.86 5.70
C THR A 257 54.05 -5.38 6.41
N SER A 258 54.39 -6.64 6.14
CA SER A 258 55.55 -7.30 6.70
C SER A 258 56.12 -8.31 5.71
N THR A 259 57.44 -8.37 5.61
CA THR A 259 58.14 -9.36 4.77
C THR A 259 58.55 -10.61 5.55
N ASP A 260 58.57 -10.53 6.88
CA ASP A 260 59.07 -11.57 7.79
C ASP A 260 58.05 -11.98 8.86
N SER A 261 56.83 -11.42 8.83
CA SER A 261 55.75 -11.56 9.83
C SER A 261 56.12 -11.13 11.26
N ARG A 262 57.25 -10.44 11.44
CA ARG A 262 57.81 -10.06 12.74
C ARG A 262 58.10 -8.57 12.85
N SER A 263 58.41 -7.94 11.73
CA SER A 263 58.68 -6.52 11.58
C SER A 263 57.60 -5.94 10.67
N TRP A 264 56.83 -5.00 11.18
CA TRP A 264 55.67 -4.41 10.50
C TRP A 264 55.92 -2.94 10.24
N GLU A 265 55.52 -2.47 9.06
CA GLU A 265 55.56 -1.07 8.67
C GLU A 265 54.20 -0.62 8.17
N SER A 266 53.82 0.63 8.46
CA SER A 266 52.56 1.20 7.98
C SER A 266 52.54 1.17 6.46
N LEU A 267 51.45 0.66 5.89
CA LEU A 267 51.20 0.68 4.46
C LEU A 267 50.81 2.12 4.09
N GLU A 268 51.79 2.98 3.82
CA GLU A 268 51.55 4.39 3.47
C GLU A 268 50.62 4.51 2.26
N ASP A 269 49.62 5.40 2.37
CA ASP A 269 48.53 5.61 1.41
C ASP A 269 49.02 5.98 0.00
N GLY A 270 48.99 4.98 -0.89
CA GLY A 270 49.19 5.14 -2.32
C GLY A 270 47.92 5.46 -3.14
N HIS A 271 46.93 6.17 -2.60
CA HIS A 271 45.81 6.91 -3.27
C HIS A 271 44.85 6.12 -4.24
N PRO A 272 43.66 6.64 -4.69
CA PRO A 272 42.71 7.69 -4.23
C PRO A 272 41.34 7.10 -3.76
N PRO A 273 40.34 7.92 -3.35
CA PRO A 273 39.04 7.41 -2.88
C PRO A 273 38.20 6.79 -4.01
N ARG A 274 37.37 5.79 -3.65
CA ARG A 274 36.20 5.37 -4.42
C ARG A 274 35.01 5.07 -3.51
N LEU A 275 34.31 6.14 -3.12
CA LEU A 275 32.94 6.45 -3.57
C LEU A 275 32.85 7.96 -3.75
#